data_AF-A0A1F8ECE1-F1
#
_entry.id   AF-A0A1F8ECE1-F1
#
_cell.length_a   1.000
_cell.length_b   1.000
_cell.length_c   1.000
_cell.angle_alpha   90.00
_cell.angle_beta   90.00
_cell.angle_gamma   90.00
#
_symmetry.space_group_name_H-M   'P 1'
#
loop_
_entity.id
_entity.type
_entity.pdbx_description
1 polymer ?
#
loop_
_entity_poly.entity_id
_entity_poly.type
_entity_poly.pdbx_seq_one_letter_code
_entity_poly.pdbx_strand_id
1 'polypeptide(L)'
;MEIGALKKMLKKSTAVLILENGEPSIVVVDYNTYKGLLGEEDQEVSKDQVSSNPATSVQTGEVELLERINKDILALKEQIEEEEKGLGI
;
A
#
# COMPACT_ATOMS: atom_id res chain seq x y z
N MET A 1 -20.67 6.15 8.98
CA MET A 1 -20.73 5.24 7.82
C MET A 1 -22.03 4.44 7.90
N GLU A 2 -22.75 4.24 6.79
CA GLU A 2 -24.04 3.54 6.80
C GLU A 2 -23.85 2.01 6.91
N ILE A 3 -24.55 1.33 7.82
CA ILE A 3 -24.36 -0.10 8.12
C ILE A 3 -24.61 -1.01 6.90
N GLY A 4 -25.44 -0.57 5.96
CA GLY A 4 -25.72 -1.29 4.71
C GLY A 4 -24.51 -1.36 3.78
N ALA A 5 -23.73 -0.28 3.69
CA ALA A 5 -22.48 -0.25 2.92
C ALA A 5 -21.44 -1.18 3.55
N LEU A 6 -21.30 -1.14 4.89
CA LEU A 6 -20.41 -2.02 5.65
C LEU A 6 -20.73 -3.51 5.43
N LYS A 7 -22.02 -3.88 5.45
CA LYS A 7 -22.46 -5.25 5.19
C LYS A 7 -22.20 -5.71 3.75
N LYS A 8 -22.25 -4.81 2.76
CA LYS A 8 -21.90 -5.15 1.38
C LYS A 8 -20.39 -5.36 1.20
N MET A 9 -19.56 -4.62 1.95
CA MET A 9 -18.10 -4.78 1.97
C MET A 9 -17.68 -6.13 2.59
N LEU A 10 -18.28 -6.51 3.73
CA LEU A 10 -18.05 -7.80 4.41
C LEU A 10 -18.36 -9.02 3.55
N LYS A 11 -19.22 -8.89 2.53
CA LYS A 11 -19.59 -10.01 1.64
C LYS A 11 -18.52 -10.34 0.58
N LYS A 12 -17.54 -9.45 0.36
CA LYS A 12 -16.53 -9.60 -0.70
C LYS A 12 -15.09 -9.68 -0.19
N SER A 13 -14.83 -9.37 1.08
CA SER A 13 -13.49 -9.32 1.64
C SER A 13 -13.36 -10.11 2.94
N THR A 14 -12.13 -10.54 3.22
CA THR A 14 -11.69 -11.08 4.52
C THR A 14 -11.63 -9.93 5.55
N ALA A 15 -12.75 -9.23 5.75
CA ALA A 15 -12.82 -8.08 6.63
C ALA A 15 -13.36 -8.49 8.01
N VAL A 16 -12.68 -8.02 9.05
CA VAL A 16 -13.09 -8.23 10.44
C VAL A 16 -13.74 -6.93 10.93
N LEU A 17 -15.00 -7.03 11.35
CA LEU A 17 -15.74 -5.93 11.95
C LEU A 17 -15.81 -6.14 13.47
N ILE A 18 -15.26 -5.19 14.24
CA ILE A 18 -15.35 -5.19 15.69
C ILE A 18 -16.47 -4.23 16.09
N LEU A 19 -17.39 -4.71 16.93
CA LEU A 19 -18.51 -3.95 17.45
C LEU A 19 -18.32 -3.69 18.95
N GLU A 20 -18.57 -2.47 19.39
CA GLU A 20 -18.73 -2.13 20.80
C GLU A 20 -20.17 -1.67 21.05
N ASN A 21 -20.85 -2.30 22.00
CA ASN A 21 -22.26 -2.01 22.33
C ASN A 21 -23.24 -2.11 21.15
N GLY A 22 -22.91 -2.92 20.14
CA GLY A 22 -23.73 -3.09 18.93
C GLY A 22 -23.43 -2.08 17.82
N GLU A 23 -22.50 -1.14 18.05
CA GLU A 23 -22.04 -0.18 17.05
C GLU A 23 -20.64 -0.52 16.54
N PRO A 24 -20.36 -0.34 15.24
CA PRO A 24 -19.05 -0.65 14.68
C PRO A 24 -17.99 0.34 15.15
N SER A 25 -16.97 -0.17 15.86
CA SER A 25 -15.85 0.63 16.35
C SER A 25 -14.64 0.56 15.41
N ILE A 26 -14.33 -0.63 14.88
CA ILE A 26 -13.14 -0.86 14.06
C ILE A 26 -13.50 -1.75 12.86
N VAL A 27 -12.98 -1.37 11.69
CA VAL A 27 -13.06 -2.13 10.44
C VAL A 27 -11.64 -2.47 10.00
N VAL A 28 -11.30 -3.75 9.96
CA VAL A 28 -10.02 -4.22 9.40
C VAL A 28 -10.28 -4.73 7.98
N VAL A 29 -9.62 -4.13 7.00
CA VAL A 29 -9.73 -4.47 5.58
C VAL A 29 -8.34 -4.73 4.99
N ASP A 30 -8.28 -5.50 3.91
CA ASP A 30 -7.05 -5.65 3.16
C ASP A 30 -6.63 -4.33 2.49
N TYR A 31 -5.33 -4.21 2.22
CA TYR A 31 -4.74 -2.98 1.69
C TYR A 31 -5.29 -2.59 0.31
N ASN A 32 -5.59 -3.57 -0.54
CA ASN A 32 -6.13 -3.31 -1.89
C ASN A 32 -7.55 -2.74 -1.81
N THR A 33 -8.37 -3.25 -0.89
CA THR A 33 -9.71 -2.76 -0.59
C THR A 33 -9.63 -1.34 -0.03
N TYR A 34 -8.71 -1.05 0.90
CA TYR A 34 -8.49 0.31 1.39
C TYR A 34 -8.13 1.28 0.26
N LYS A 35 -7.18 0.90 -0.62
CA LYS A 35 -6.80 1.73 -1.77
C LYS A 35 -7.97 2.00 -2.72
N GLY A 36 -8.83 1.01 -2.94
CA GLY A 36 -10.03 1.16 -3.76
C GLY A 36 -11.09 2.10 -3.15
N LEU A 37 -11.17 2.18 -1.82
CA LEU A 37 -12.10 3.09 -1.12
C LEU A 37 -11.65 4.56 -1.16
N LEU A 38 -10.36 4.80 -1.38
CA LEU A 38 -9.79 6.14 -1.49
C LEU A 38 -10.01 6.80 -2.87
N GLY A 39 -10.55 6.07 -3.85
CA GLY A 39 -10.57 6.54 -5.24
C GLY A 39 -11.96 6.75 -5.83
N GLU A 40 -12.56 7.91 -5.54
CA GLU A 40 -13.32 8.77 -6.49
C GLU A 40 -13.29 10.23 -5.95
N GLU A 41 -12.12 10.88 -6.06
CA GLU A 41 -12.05 12.29 -6.46
C GLU A 41 -11.18 12.30 -7.72
N ASP A 42 -11.82 12.10 -8.87
CA ASP A 42 -11.17 12.24 -10.17
C ASP A 42 -10.85 13.72 -10.43
N GLN A 43 -9.59 14.12 -10.21
CA GLN A 43 -8.98 15.11 -11.10
C GLN A 43 -8.34 14.35 -12.27
N GLU A 44 -8.90 14.57 -13.46
CA GLU A 44 -8.42 14.01 -14.72
C GLU A 44 -6.92 14.29 -14.93
N VAL A 45 -6.13 13.24 -15.08
CA VAL A 45 -4.80 13.30 -15.70
C VAL A 45 -4.88 12.60 -17.06
N SER A 46 -5.00 13.41 -18.10
CA SER A 46 -4.94 13.00 -19.50
C SER A 46 -3.64 12.27 -19.80
N LYS A 47 -3.77 11.02 -20.23
CA LYS A 47 -2.69 10.17 -20.74
C LYS A 47 -2.20 10.66 -22.10
N ASP A 48 -1.40 11.73 -22.13
CA ASP A 48 -0.36 11.83 -23.15
C ASP A 48 0.91 11.20 -22.59
N GLN A 49 1.16 9.99 -23.09
CA GLN A 49 2.35 9.18 -22.92
C GLN A 49 3.55 10.06 -23.28
N VAL A 50 4.39 10.46 -22.34
CA VAL A 50 5.47 9.67 -21.74
C VAL A 50 5.51 9.98 -20.23
N SER A 51 4.52 9.51 -19.46
CA SER A 51 4.09 10.20 -18.22
C SER A 51 5.13 10.25 -17.10
N SER A 52 5.73 11.42 -16.98
CA SER A 52 6.52 11.94 -15.87
C SER A 52 5.84 11.75 -14.51
N ASN A 53 6.62 11.24 -13.55
CA ASN A 53 6.50 11.34 -12.09
C ASN A 53 5.20 11.95 -11.52
N PRO A 54 4.41 11.21 -10.72
CA PRO A 54 3.55 11.85 -9.75
C PRO A 54 4.40 12.18 -8.53
N ALA A 55 4.94 13.41 -8.51
CA ALA A 55 5.39 14.06 -7.27
C ALA A 55 4.15 14.39 -6.44
N THR A 56 3.47 13.37 -5.94
CA THR A 56 2.40 13.49 -4.96
C THR A 56 3.08 13.68 -3.62
N SER A 57 3.25 14.94 -3.19
CA SER A 57 3.74 15.41 -1.89
C SER A 57 4.16 14.31 -0.91
N VAL A 58 5.25 13.62 -1.23
CA VAL A 58 5.78 12.58 -0.37
C VAL A 58 6.35 13.35 0.80
N GLN A 59 5.85 13.08 2.01
CA GLN A 59 6.43 13.63 3.23
C GLN A 59 7.93 13.37 3.12
N THR A 60 8.77 14.42 3.15
CA THR A 60 10.21 14.31 2.82
C THR A 60 10.90 13.15 3.56
N GLY A 61 10.46 12.86 4.79
CA GLY A 61 10.93 11.69 5.55
C GLY A 61 10.54 10.32 4.99
N GLU A 62 9.42 10.19 4.28
CA GLU A 62 9.01 8.95 3.61
C GLU A 62 9.82 8.73 2.31
N VAL A 63 10.21 9.79 1.59
CA VAL A 63 11.16 9.68 0.46
C VAL A 63 12.52 9.19 0.94
N GLU A 64 13.06 9.82 1.98
CA GLU A 64 14.35 9.45 2.56
C GLU A 64 14.34 8.00 3.09
N LEU A 65 13.23 7.59 3.70
CA LEU A 65 13.03 6.22 4.15
C LEU A 65 13.00 5.24 2.97
N LEU A 66 12.28 5.56 1.89
CA LEU A 66 12.22 4.74 0.68
C LEU A 66 13.59 4.63 0.00
N GLU A 67 14.35 5.72 -0.09
CA GLU A 67 15.71 5.73 -0.64
C GLU A 67 16.65 4.86 0.20
N ARG A 68 16.57 4.96 1.53
CA ARG A 68 17.35 4.14 2.44
C ARG A 68 17.01 2.66 2.29
N ILE A 69 15.72 2.31 2.25
CA ILE A 69 15.26 0.93 2.05
C ILE A 69 15.80 0.37 0.72
N ASN A 70 15.73 1.14 -0.36
CA ASN A 70 16.24 0.71 -1.66
C ASN A 70 17.75 0.49 -1.64
N LYS A 71 18.50 1.35 -0.95
CA LYS A 71 19.95 1.19 -0.78
C LYS A 71 20.29 -0.05 0.03
N ASP A 72 19.58 -0.29 1.13
CA ASP A 72 19.78 -1.45 2.00
C ASP A 72 19.45 -2.76 1.24
N ILE A 73 18.39 -2.77 0.42
CA ILE A 73 18.04 -3.91 -0.45
C ILE A 73 19.17 -4.21 -1.44
N LEU A 74 19.77 -3.19 -2.06
CA LEU A 74 20.88 -3.40 -3.01
C LEU A 74 22.12 -3.96 -2.32
N ALA A 75 22.48 -3.43 -1.15
CA ALA A 75 23.63 -3.93 -0.40
C ALA A 75 23.44 -5.40 0.03
N LEU A 76 22.22 -5.76 0.48
CA LEU A 76 21.91 -7.14 0.84
C LEU A 76 21.97 -8.08 -0.36
N LYS A 77 21.52 -7.64 -1.54
CA LYS A 77 21.62 -8.43 -2.77
C LYS A 77 23.07 -8.70 -3.14
N GLU A 78 23.93 -7.70 -3.05
CA GLU A 78 25.36 -7.84 -3.33
C GLU A 78 26.04 -8.80 -2.34
N GLN A 79 25.72 -8.68 -1.04
CA GLN A 79 26.22 -9.60 -0.02
C GLN A 79 25.78 -11.05 -0.27
N ILE A 80 24.51 -11.25 -0.64
CA ILE A 80 23.99 -12.58 -0.98
C ILE A 80 24.72 -13.13 -2.21
N GLU A 81 24.92 -12.33 -3.25
CA GLU A 81 25.63 -12.76 -4.47
C GLU A 81 27.09 -13.14 -4.18
N GLU A 82 27.78 -12.40 -3.31
CA GLU A 82 29.13 -12.76 -2.87
C GLU A 82 29.17 -14.05 -2.05
N GLU A 83 28.20 -14.24 -1.14
CA GLU A 83 28.07 -15.47 -0.35
C GLU A 83 27.75 -16.68 -1.23
N GLU A 84 26.82 -16.55 -2.18
CA GLU A 84 26.45 -17.62 -3.13
C GLU A 84 27.64 -17.98 -4.02
N LYS A 85 28.37 -16.99 -4.54
CA LYS A 85 29.59 -17.20 -5.31
C LYS A 85 30.70 -17.87 -4.47
N GLY A 86 30.79 -17.52 -3.19
CA GLY A 86 31.73 -18.14 -2.24
C GLY A 86 31.35 -19.59 -1.90
N LEU A 87 30.06 -19.90 -1.91
CA LEU A 87 29.50 -21.23 -1.70
C LEU A 87 29.46 -22.09 -2.97
N GLY A 88 29.71 -21.48 -4.14
CA GLY A 88 29.76 -22.16 -5.44
C GLY A 88 28.39 -22.61 -5.95
N ILE A 89 27.32 -21.89 -5.56
CA ILE A 89 25.93 -22.11 -6.00
C ILE A 89 25.54 -21.07 -7.05
#